data_AF-A0A0W0V9R9-F1
#
_entry.id   AF-A0A0W0V9R9-F1
#
_cell.length_a   1.000
_cell.length_b   1.000
_cell.length_c   1.000
_cell.angle_alpha   90.00
_cell.angle_beta   90.00
_cell.angle_gamma   90.00
#
_symmetry.space_group_name_H-M   'P 1'
#
loop_
_entity.id
_entity.type
_entity.pdbx_description
1 polymer ?
#
loop_
_entity_poly.entity_id
_entity_poly.type
_entity_poly.pdbx_seq_one_letter_code
_entity_poly.pdbx_strand_id
1 'polypeptide(L)'
;MIMMVFAGIAEFERDLIRERTSAGRLAAKQRGVRIGRPKKMNEEQKLLAKRLLEENKSVTEIAKTFNVHKATIYRLSESIICNEI
;
A
#
# COMPACT_ATOMS: atom_id res chain seq x y z
N MET A 1 -29.65 12.63 31.23
CA MET A 1 -29.72 13.74 30.25
C MET A 1 -28.35 14.34 29.96
N ILE A 2 -27.56 14.75 30.97
CA ILE A 2 -26.26 15.41 30.73
C ILE A 2 -25.23 14.56 29.95
N MET A 3 -25.18 13.25 30.18
CA MET A 3 -24.30 12.35 29.42
C MET A 3 -24.65 12.25 27.93
N MET A 4 -25.93 12.41 27.57
CA MET A 4 -26.36 12.34 26.16
C MET A 4 -25.91 13.59 25.39
N VAL A 5 -25.93 14.76 26.04
CA VAL A 5 -25.42 16.00 25.45
C VAL A 5 -23.93 15.88 25.18
N PHE A 6 -23.15 15.39 26.15
CA PHE A 6 -21.71 15.18 25.95
C PHE A 6 -21.41 14.11 24.91
N ALA A 7 -22.19 13.04 24.84
CA ALA A 7 -22.06 12.03 23.79
C ALA A 7 -22.29 12.64 22.40
N GLY A 8 -23.35 13.44 22.24
CA GLY A 8 -23.63 14.12 20.97
C GLY A 8 -22.54 15.11 20.55
N ILE A 9 -21.97 15.87 21.50
CA ILE A 9 -20.84 16.78 21.22
C ILE A 9 -19.59 15.98 20.82
N ALA A 10 -19.29 14.88 21.52
CA ALA A 10 -18.12 14.06 21.20
C ALA A 10 -18.22 13.39 19.81
N GLU A 11 -19.41 12.99 19.39
CA GLU A 11 -19.67 12.48 18.04
C GLU A 11 -19.48 13.57 16.98
N PHE A 12 -20.04 14.76 17.22
CA PHE A 12 -19.89 15.91 16.33
C PHE A 12 -18.42 16.28 16.13
N GLU A 13 -17.65 16.40 17.20
CA GLU A 13 -16.21 16.72 17.11
C GLU A 13 -15.43 15.66 16.35
N ARG A 14 -15.74 14.37 16.59
CA ARG A 14 -15.10 13.25 15.88
C ARG A 14 -15.34 13.33 14.38
N ASP A 15 -16.57 13.63 13.97
CA ASP A 15 -16.92 13.72 12.56
C ASP A 15 -16.26 14.92 11.89
N LEU A 16 -16.16 16.05 12.59
CA LEU A 16 -15.46 17.23 12.12
C LEU A 16 -13.94 16.99 11.93
N ILE A 17 -13.31 16.23 12.83
CA ILE A 17 -11.91 15.79 12.68
C ILE A 17 -11.74 14.85 11.47
N ARG A 18 -12.67 13.92 11.28
CA ARG A 18 -12.64 12.98 10.15
C ARG A 18 -12.77 13.71 8.81
N GLU A 19 -13.68 14.67 8.71
CA GLU A 19 -13.90 15.45 7.51
C GLU A 19 -12.64 16.23 7.12
N ARG A 20 -12.07 16.99 8.06
CA ARG A 20 -10.82 17.73 7.83
C ARG A 20 -9.65 16.83 7.45
N THR A 21 -9.50 15.70 8.14
CA THR A 21 -8.43 14.74 7.83
C THR A 21 -8.60 14.14 6.44
N SER A 22 -9.84 13.87 6.03
CA SER A 22 -10.16 13.34 4.71
C SER A 22 -9.89 14.36 3.60
N ALA A 23 -10.30 15.62 3.80
CA ALA A 23 -9.98 16.72 2.90
C ALA A 23 -8.46 16.91 2.74
N GLY A 24 -7.71 16.91 3.86
CA GLY A 24 -6.25 16.99 3.83
C GLY A 24 -5.59 15.80 3.11
N ARG A 25 -6.11 14.59 3.32
CA ARG A 25 -5.65 13.38 2.63
C ARG A 25 -5.87 13.46 1.12
N LEU A 26 -7.02 13.96 0.69
CA LEU A 26 -7.33 14.16 -0.72
C LEU A 26 -6.41 15.20 -1.35
N ALA A 27 -6.19 16.34 -0.69
CA ALA A 27 -5.25 17.36 -1.15
C ALA A 27 -3.80 16.85 -1.22
N ALA A 28 -3.37 16.01 -0.27
CA ALA A 28 -2.06 15.36 -0.31
C ALA A 28 -1.96 14.37 -1.50
N LYS A 29 -3.01 13.59 -1.75
CA LYS A 29 -3.08 12.67 -2.89
C LYS A 29 -3.01 13.42 -4.23
N GLN A 30 -3.71 14.55 -4.36
CA GLN A 30 -3.68 15.40 -5.55
C GLN A 30 -2.29 15.99 -5.81
N ARG A 31 -1.55 16.35 -4.75
CA ARG A 31 -0.14 16.78 -4.84
C ARG A 31 0.83 15.62 -5.16
N GLY A 32 0.34 14.39 -5.33
CA GLY A 32 1.17 13.22 -5.60
C GLY A 32 1.92 12.70 -4.37
N VAL A 33 1.58 13.15 -3.15
CA VAL A 33 2.20 12.63 -1.93
C VAL A 33 1.81 11.16 -1.78
N ARG A 34 2.83 10.32 -1.65
CA ARG A 34 2.63 8.89 -1.44
C ARG A 34 2.08 8.63 -0.04
N ILE A 35 0.86 8.12 0.04
CA ILE A 35 0.20 7.76 1.30
C ILE A 35 0.39 6.27 1.57
N GLY A 36 0.66 5.91 2.84
CA GLY A 36 0.79 4.53 3.31
C GLY A 36 2.23 4.01 3.37
N ARG A 37 2.39 2.70 3.61
CA ARG A 37 3.71 2.09 3.82
C ARG A 37 4.59 2.19 2.56
N PRO A 38 5.87 2.55 2.68
CA PRO A 38 6.81 2.51 1.57
C PRO A 38 6.95 1.08 1.03
N LYS A 39 7.16 0.98 -0.29
CA LYS A 39 7.34 -0.31 -0.99
C LYS A 39 8.78 -0.69 -0.70
N LYS A 40 9.01 -1.96 -0.33
CA LYS A 40 10.38 -2.46 -0.09
C LYS A 40 11.23 -2.53 -1.36
N MET A 41 10.61 -2.47 -2.53
CA MET A 41 11.29 -2.67 -3.81
C MET A 41 10.97 -1.54 -4.78
N ASN A 42 12.01 -1.05 -5.45
CA ASN A 42 11.91 -0.06 -6.52
C ASN A 42 11.34 -0.67 -7.79
N GLU A 43 10.87 0.16 -8.72
CA GLU A 43 10.27 -0.35 -9.97
C GLU A 43 11.29 -1.09 -10.86
N GLU A 44 12.55 -0.64 -10.91
CA GLU A 44 13.64 -1.35 -11.62
C GLU A 44 13.92 -2.74 -11.04
N GLN A 45 13.94 -2.83 -9.70
CA GLN A 45 14.14 -4.10 -9.00
C GLN A 45 12.98 -5.06 -9.25
N LYS A 46 11.75 -4.57 -9.43
CA LYS A 46 10.62 -5.41 -9.87
C LYS A 46 10.78 -5.88 -11.30
N LEU A 47 11.21 -5.01 -12.21
CA LEU A 47 11.44 -5.38 -13.59
C LEU A 47 12.52 -6.47 -13.69
N LEU A 48 13.59 -6.35 -12.90
CA LEU A 48 14.62 -7.37 -12.81
C LEU A 48 14.09 -8.66 -12.18
N ALA A 49 13.34 -8.58 -11.08
CA ALA A 49 12.72 -9.75 -10.46
C ALA A 49 11.75 -10.48 -11.41
N LYS A 50 11.01 -9.75 -12.24
CA LYS A 50 10.14 -10.32 -13.28
C LYS A 50 10.93 -11.08 -14.35
N ARG A 51 12.00 -10.48 -14.87
CA ARG A 51 12.90 -11.16 -15.83
C ARG A 51 13.51 -12.43 -15.25
N LEU A 52 13.96 -12.38 -13.98
CA LEU A 52 14.52 -13.57 -13.32
C LEU A 52 13.47 -14.68 -13.11
N LEU A 53 12.18 -14.33 -12.97
CA LEU A 53 11.09 -15.30 -12.93
C LEU A 53 10.84 -15.93 -14.31
N GLU A 54 10.88 -15.15 -15.39
CA GLU A 54 10.78 -15.64 -16.78
C GLU A 54 11.94 -16.57 -17.15
N GLU A 55 13.14 -16.30 -16.63
CA GLU A 55 14.33 -17.16 -16.74
C GLU A 55 14.25 -18.44 -15.88
N ASN A 56 13.10 -18.74 -15.26
CA ASN A 56 12.86 -19.91 -14.40
C ASN A 56 13.80 -20.03 -13.18
N LYS A 57 14.33 -18.91 -12.66
CA LYS A 57 15.10 -18.95 -11.41
C LYS A 57 14.21 -19.19 -10.19
N SER A 58 14.79 -19.79 -9.16
CA SER A 58 14.06 -20.10 -7.93
C SER A 58 13.59 -18.83 -7.22
N VAL A 59 12.30 -18.80 -6.86
CA VAL A 59 11.67 -17.71 -6.08
C VAL A 59 12.44 -17.43 -4.78
N THR A 60 12.99 -18.48 -4.15
CA THR A 60 13.76 -18.37 -2.91
C THR A 60 15.08 -17.63 -3.10
N GLU A 61 15.74 -17.85 -4.23
CA GLU A 61 17.02 -17.21 -4.57
C GLU A 61 16.82 -15.74 -4.93
N ILE A 62 15.77 -15.44 -5.70
CA ILE A 62 15.36 -14.07 -6.02
C ILE A 62 15.02 -13.30 -4.72
N ALA A 63 14.24 -13.91 -3.83
CA ALA A 63 13.85 -13.30 -2.55
C ALA A 63 15.06 -12.96 -1.66
N LYS A 64 16.05 -13.86 -1.60
CA LYS A 64 17.32 -13.61 -0.88
C LYS A 64 18.11 -12.46 -1.50
N THR A 65 18.22 -12.44 -2.82
CA THR A 65 18.96 -11.41 -3.57
C THR A 65 18.43 -10.01 -3.30
N PHE A 66 17.11 -9.84 -3.26
CA PHE A 66 16.48 -8.55 -2.99
C PHE A 66 16.19 -8.29 -1.50
N ASN A 67 16.59 -9.19 -0.60
CA ASN A 67 16.32 -9.13 0.83
C ASN A 67 14.82 -8.89 1.16
N VAL A 68 13.96 -9.62 0.46
CA VAL A 68 12.51 -9.58 0.65
C VAL A 68 11.98 -10.96 1.00
N HIS A 69 10.83 -11.01 1.67
CA HIS A 69 10.16 -12.28 1.93
C HIS A 69 9.60 -12.88 0.62
N LYS A 70 9.62 -14.21 0.48
CA LYS A 70 9.08 -14.94 -0.70
C LYS A 70 7.69 -14.50 -1.14
N ALA A 71 6.82 -14.15 -0.18
CA ALA A 71 5.48 -13.62 -0.44
C ALA A 71 5.47 -12.33 -1.28
N THR A 72 6.53 -11.52 -1.21
CA THR A 72 6.68 -10.32 -2.05
C THR A 72 6.89 -10.68 -3.51
N ILE A 73 7.62 -11.77 -3.78
CA ILE A 73 7.87 -12.27 -5.13
C ILE A 73 6.62 -12.96 -5.69
N TYR A 74 5.92 -13.78 -4.89
CA TYR A 74 4.64 -14.36 -5.31
C TYR A 74 3.56 -13.31 -5.63
N ARG A 75 3.47 -12.23 -4.84
CA ARG A 75 2.56 -11.12 -5.16
C ARG A 75 2.92 -10.42 -6.47
N LEU A 76 4.19 -10.45 -6.88
CA LEU A 76 4.62 -9.94 -8.17
C LEU A 76 4.24 -10.88 -9.31
N SER A 77 4.33 -12.20 -9.12
CA SER A 77 3.88 -13.16 -10.13
C SER A 77 2.36 -13.13 -10.33
N GLU A 78 1.57 -13.01 -9.27
CA GLU A 78 0.11 -12.86 -9.39
C GLU A 78 -0.29 -11.59 -10.16
N SER A 79 0.47 -10.50 -9.99
CA SER A 79 0.21 -9.26 -10.74
C SER A 79 0.45 -9.37 -12.25
N ILE A 80 1.17 -10.39 -12.71
CA ILE A 80 1.39 -10.65 -14.14
C ILE A 80 0.14 -11.29 -14.76
N ILE A 81 -0.48 -12.25 -14.06
CA ILE A 81 -1.64 -13.02 -14.54
C ILE A 81 -2.87 -12.11 -14.75
N CYS A 82 -3.08 -11.11 -13.90
CA CYS A 82 -4.18 -10.16 -14.05
C CYS A 82 -4.00 -9.13 -15.18
N ASN A 83 -2.82 -9.03 -15.80
CA ASN A 83 -2.56 -8.04 -16.85
C ASN A 83 -2.65 -8.63 -18.27
N GLU A 84 -2.95 -9.92 -18.38
CA GLU A 84 -3.20 -10.67 -19.63
C GLU A 84 -4.68 -11.09 -19.79
N ILE A 85 -5.54 -10.76 -18.82
CA ILE A 85 -7.01 -10.89 -18.87
C ILE A 85 -7.61 -9.49 -18.90
#